data_AF-A0A822FQT4-F1
#
_entry.id   AF-A0A822FQT4-F1
#
_cell.length_a   1.000
_cell.length_b   1.000
_cell.length_c   1.000
_cell.angle_alpha   90.00
_cell.angle_beta   90.00
_cell.angle_gamma   90.00
#
_symmetry.space_group_name_H-M   'P 1'
#
loop_
_entity.id
_entity.type
_entity.pdbx_description
1 polymer ?
#
loop_
_entity_poly.entity_id
_entity_poly.type
_entity_poly.pdbx_seq_one_letter_code
_entity_poly.pdbx_strand_id
1 'polypeptide(L)'
;YEQLKTVIDSGMEKILNLIEFPYVHKMSSNHLSELFDTNRDKLKEELKYLLKLHLPNHIKHDDVQPRLRFIGWKPIPLVIQMLLKGFITRFNFHFYGKQKTNDRRKPEWYLNQIVSWILDHDYFLTEQLQPLINEFSDVSPI
;
A
#
# COMPACT_ATOMS: atom_id res chain seq x y z
N TYR A 1 -18.50 -11.81 0.96
CA TYR A 1 -17.44 -10.89 1.41
C TYR A 1 -16.07 -11.34 0.92
N GLU A 2 -15.57 -12.51 1.31
CA GLU A 2 -14.24 -13.00 0.90
C GLU A 2 -14.03 -13.07 -0.62
N GLN A 3 -15.00 -13.58 -1.39
CA GLN A 3 -14.89 -13.61 -2.86
C GLN A 3 -14.81 -12.22 -3.50
N LEU A 4 -15.56 -11.23 -2.98
CA LEU A 4 -15.50 -9.84 -3.43
C LEU A 4 -14.14 -9.22 -3.12
N LYS A 5 -13.60 -9.49 -1.92
CA LYS A 5 -12.26 -9.08 -1.52
C LYS A 5 -11.21 -9.67 -2.45
N THR A 6 -11.28 -10.96 -2.78
CA THR A 6 -10.33 -11.60 -3.72
C THR A 6 -10.37 -10.97 -5.11
N VAL A 7 -11.57 -10.67 -5.63
CA VAL A 7 -11.71 -10.06 -6.96
C VAL A 7 -11.09 -8.67 -6.99
N ILE A 8 -11.35 -7.85 -5.97
CA ILE A 8 -10.87 -6.46 -5.91
C ILE A 8 -9.38 -6.41 -5.55
N ASP A 9 -8.91 -7.31 -4.69
CA ASP A 9 -7.47 -7.52 -4.48
C ASP A 9 -6.78 -7.84 -5.82
N SER A 10 -7.37 -8.69 -6.66
CA SER A 10 -6.79 -9.03 -7.96
C SER A 10 -6.82 -7.87 -8.97
N GLY A 11 -7.85 -7.02 -8.92
CA GLY A 11 -7.98 -5.83 -9.75
C GLY A 11 -6.91 -4.80 -9.42
N MET A 12 -6.81 -4.45 -8.14
CA MET A 12 -5.81 -3.49 -7.67
C MET A 12 -4.37 -4.03 -7.79
N GLU A 13 -4.11 -5.33 -7.59
CA GLU A 13 -2.79 -5.93 -7.88
C GLU A 13 -2.38 -5.79 -9.35
N LYS A 14 -3.31 -5.98 -10.29
CA LYS A 14 -3.04 -5.76 -11.72
C LYS A 14 -2.66 -4.31 -12.00
N ILE A 15 -3.37 -3.35 -11.40
CA ILE A 15 -3.05 -1.93 -11.59
C ILE A 15 -1.70 -1.58 -10.98
N LEU A 16 -1.39 -2.06 -9.76
CA LEU A 16 -0.08 -1.86 -9.15
C LEU A 16 1.05 -2.38 -10.04
N ASN A 17 0.85 -3.53 -10.69
CA ASN A 17 1.83 -4.05 -11.64
C ASN A 17 1.94 -3.19 -12.91
N LEU A 18 0.84 -2.62 -13.42
CA LEU A 18 0.86 -1.74 -14.59
C LEU A 18 1.60 -0.41 -14.34
N ILE A 19 1.52 0.13 -13.12
CA ILE A 19 2.30 1.31 -12.70
C ILE A 19 3.67 0.92 -12.11
N GLU A 20 4.05 -0.35 -12.25
CA GLU A 20 5.27 -0.96 -11.70
C GLU A 20 5.53 -0.67 -10.22
N PHE A 21 4.49 -0.51 -9.41
CA PHE A 21 4.63 -0.27 -7.99
C PHE A 21 5.19 -1.52 -7.28
N PRO A 22 6.15 -1.41 -6.32
CA PRO A 22 6.73 -0.20 -5.73
C PRO A 22 8.10 0.17 -6.34
N TYR A 23 8.28 0.06 -7.64
CA TYR A 23 9.52 0.41 -8.35
C TYR A 23 9.45 1.78 -9.03
N VAL A 24 8.47 2.61 -8.67
CA VAL A 24 8.22 3.95 -9.26
C VAL A 24 9.45 4.87 -9.22
N HIS A 25 10.31 4.76 -8.20
CA HIS A 25 11.55 5.53 -8.06
C HIS A 25 12.63 5.20 -9.09
N LYS A 26 12.52 4.06 -9.79
CA LYS A 26 13.48 3.67 -10.83
C LYS A 26 13.17 4.34 -12.17
N MET A 27 12.02 5.01 -12.27
CA MET A 27 11.55 5.63 -13.50
C MET A 27 11.90 7.11 -13.56
N SER A 28 12.00 7.63 -14.78
CA SER A 28 11.97 9.07 -15.02
C SER A 28 10.63 9.65 -14.57
N SER A 29 10.64 10.84 -13.97
CA SER A 29 9.43 11.56 -13.54
C SER A 29 8.40 11.70 -14.67
N ASN A 30 8.85 11.93 -15.90
CA ASN A 30 7.95 12.09 -17.05
C ASN A 30 7.23 10.77 -17.39
N HIS A 31 7.97 9.66 -17.34
CA HIS A 31 7.41 8.34 -17.62
C HIS A 31 6.44 7.89 -16.53
N LEU A 32 6.77 8.18 -15.27
CA LEU A 32 5.89 7.89 -14.13
C LEU A 32 4.57 8.66 -14.23
N SER A 33 4.60 9.95 -14.60
CA SER A 33 3.40 10.75 -14.82
C SER A 33 2.54 10.17 -15.95
N GLU A 34 3.15 9.85 -17.10
CA GLU A 34 2.43 9.30 -18.26
C GLU A 34 1.76 7.95 -17.95
N LEU A 35 2.48 7.05 -17.26
CA LEU A 35 1.95 5.77 -16.80
C LEU A 35 0.78 5.95 -15.84
N PHE A 36 0.91 6.89 -14.90
CA PHE A 36 -0.14 7.19 -13.95
C PHE A 36 -1.37 7.77 -14.65
N ASP A 37 -1.20 8.78 -15.49
CA ASP A 37 -2.28 9.45 -16.21
C ASP A 37 -3.05 8.44 -17.09
N THR A 38 -2.34 7.54 -17.76
CA THR A 38 -2.93 6.46 -18.57
C THR A 38 -3.80 5.50 -17.75
N ASN A 39 -3.45 5.27 -16.49
CA ASN A 39 -4.12 4.31 -15.62
C ASN A 39 -4.98 4.97 -14.52
N ARG A 40 -5.07 6.31 -14.51
CA ARG A 40 -5.67 7.10 -13.42
C ARG A 40 -7.11 6.72 -13.15
N ASP A 41 -7.94 6.62 -14.19
CA ASP A 41 -9.37 6.32 -14.04
C ASP A 41 -9.61 4.89 -13.54
N LYS A 42 -8.79 3.93 -14.00
CA LYS A 42 -8.86 2.54 -13.53
C LYS A 42 -8.45 2.45 -12.07
N LEU A 43 -7.34 3.10 -11.71
CA LEU A 43 -6.85 3.17 -10.33
C LEU A 43 -7.91 3.78 -9.42
N LYS A 44 -8.51 4.88 -9.86
CA LYS A 44 -9.58 5.57 -9.14
C LYS A 44 -10.79 4.67 -8.88
N GLU A 45 -11.26 3.92 -9.87
CA GLU A 45 -12.39 3.00 -9.68
C GLU A 45 -12.05 1.84 -8.73
N GLU A 46 -10.86 1.24 -8.82
CA GLU A 46 -10.43 0.20 -7.87
C GLU A 46 -10.30 0.73 -6.44
N LEU A 47 -9.71 1.92 -6.27
CA LEU A 47 -9.61 2.59 -4.97
C LEU A 47 -10.99 2.85 -4.37
N LYS A 48 -11.94 3.34 -5.16
CA LYS A 48 -13.33 3.55 -4.74
C LYS A 48 -13.96 2.26 -4.25
N TYR A 49 -13.77 1.14 -4.94
CA TYR A 49 -14.29 -0.16 -4.48
C TYR A 49 -13.63 -0.58 -3.16
N LEU A 50 -12.31 -0.48 -3.05
CA LEU A 50 -11.56 -0.83 -1.83
C LEU A 50 -11.94 0.02 -0.62
N LEU A 51 -12.12 1.34 -0.83
CA LEU A 51 -12.51 2.28 0.22
C LEU A 51 -13.96 2.05 0.66
N LYS A 52 -14.89 1.76 -0.26
CA LYS A 52 -16.28 1.41 0.08
C LYS A 52 -16.42 0.03 0.75
N LEU A 53 -15.48 -0.89 0.48
CA LEU A 53 -15.42 -2.21 1.11
C LEU A 53 -14.87 -2.21 2.53
N HIS A 54 -14.40 -1.07 3.04
CA HIS A 54 -14.35 -0.86 4.48
C HIS A 54 -15.78 -0.85 5.02
N LEU A 55 -16.32 -2.05 5.27
CA LEU A 55 -17.62 -2.22 5.88
C LEU A 55 -17.65 -1.50 7.24
N PRO A 56 -18.82 -0.98 7.63
CA PRO A 56 -18.98 -0.25 8.87
C PRO A 56 -18.54 -1.08 10.08
N ASN A 57 -17.92 -0.40 11.05
CA ASN A 57 -17.28 -0.91 12.27
C ASN A 57 -18.11 -1.88 13.15
N HIS A 58 -19.36 -2.17 12.79
CA HIS A 58 -20.27 -3.06 13.51
C HIS A 58 -20.25 -4.52 13.02
N ILE A 59 -19.71 -4.81 11.83
CA ILE A 59 -19.46 -6.20 11.40
C ILE A 59 -18.05 -6.55 11.87
N LYS A 60 -17.97 -6.87 13.17
CA LYS A 60 -16.75 -7.38 13.81
C LYS A 60 -16.37 -8.68 13.10
N HIS A 61 -15.37 -8.63 12.22
CA HIS A 61 -14.54 -9.80 12.02
C HIS A 61 -13.91 -10.12 13.38
N ASP A 62 -14.01 -11.37 13.82
CA ASP A 62 -13.20 -11.89 14.92
C ASP A 62 -11.74 -11.70 14.52
N ASP A 63 -11.15 -10.62 15.06
CA ASP A 63 -9.84 -10.12 14.68
C ASP A 63 -8.80 -11.19 15.01
N VAL A 64 -8.04 -11.59 13.99
CA VAL A 64 -6.93 -12.55 14.12
C VAL A 64 -5.76 -11.97 14.95
N GLN A 65 -5.82 -10.69 15.36
CA GLN A 65 -4.77 -10.04 16.16
C GLN A 65 -5.29 -9.29 17.41
N PRO A 66 -5.73 -10.02 18.46
CA PRO A 66 -6.19 -9.43 19.72
C PRO A 66 -5.17 -8.52 20.41
N ARG A 67 -3.88 -8.73 20.14
CA ARG A 67 -2.75 -8.06 20.80
C ARG A 67 -2.65 -6.56 20.45
N LEU A 68 -3.09 -6.17 19.26
CA LEU A 68 -2.93 -4.79 18.76
C LEU A 68 -4.05 -3.85 19.21
N ARG A 69 -5.20 -4.39 19.65
CA ARG A 69 -6.32 -3.58 20.16
C ARG A 69 -6.01 -2.88 21.49
N PHE A 70 -5.07 -3.40 22.28
CA PHE A 70 -4.72 -2.83 23.59
C PHE A 70 -4.08 -1.43 23.51
N ILE A 71 -3.71 -0.95 22.32
CA ILE A 71 -3.08 0.37 22.09
C ILE A 71 -4.04 1.33 21.33
N GLY A 72 -5.30 0.94 21.10
CA GLY A 72 -6.27 1.77 20.37
C GLY A 72 -6.03 1.82 18.85
N TRP A 73 -5.24 0.90 18.29
CA TRP A 73 -5.04 0.79 16.85
C TRP A 73 -6.31 0.33 16.13
N LYS A 74 -6.73 1.15 15.17
CA LYS A 74 -7.78 0.80 14.19
C LYS A 74 -7.22 -0.20 13.17
N PRO A 75 -8.05 -1.10 12.61
CA PRO A 75 -7.62 -1.98 11.52
C PRO A 75 -7.05 -1.16 10.36
N ILE A 76 -5.91 -1.61 9.82
CA ILE A 76 -5.23 -0.95 8.70
C ILE A 76 -6.15 -0.97 7.47
N PRO A 77 -6.38 0.16 6.78
CA PRO A 77 -7.22 0.19 5.58
C PRO A 77 -6.75 -0.78 4.51
N LEU A 78 -7.68 -1.38 3.75
CA LEU A 78 -7.39 -2.45 2.79
C LEU A 78 -6.47 -1.93 1.69
N VAL A 79 -6.72 -0.70 1.22
CA VAL A 79 -5.83 0.02 0.28
C VAL A 79 -4.38 0.04 0.78
N ILE A 80 -4.17 0.36 2.07
CA ILE A 80 -2.83 0.40 2.68
C ILE A 80 -2.24 -1.00 2.76
N GLN A 81 -3.02 -2.01 3.16
CA GLN A 81 -2.55 -3.41 3.19
C GLN A 81 -2.07 -3.86 1.80
N MET A 82 -2.79 -3.48 0.74
CA MET A 82 -2.44 -3.81 -0.64
C MET A 82 -1.14 -3.14 -1.09
N LEU A 83 -0.96 -1.84 -0.81
CA LEU A 83 0.28 -1.14 -1.11
C LEU A 83 1.47 -1.76 -0.37
N LEU A 84 1.27 -2.17 0.89
CA LEU A 84 2.33 -2.79 1.68
C LEU A 84 2.75 -4.18 1.17
N LYS A 85 1.92 -4.92 0.42
CA LYS A 85 2.28 -6.27 -0.10
C LYS A 85 3.60 -6.25 -0.88
N GLY A 86 3.78 -5.25 -1.75
CA GLY A 86 4.99 -5.10 -2.55
C GLY A 86 6.24 -4.84 -1.70
N PHE A 87 6.12 -3.99 -0.68
CA PHE A 87 7.22 -3.70 0.25
C PHE A 87 7.54 -4.88 1.16
N ILE A 88 6.55 -5.59 1.68
CA ILE A 88 6.74 -6.79 2.51
C ILE A 88 7.48 -7.85 1.70
N THR A 89 7.11 -8.06 0.44
CA THR A 89 7.78 -9.01 -0.45
C THR A 89 9.25 -8.66 -0.65
N ARG A 90 9.54 -7.38 -0.91
CA ARG A 90 10.92 -6.88 -1.08
C ARG A 90 11.71 -6.94 0.22
N PHE A 91 11.09 -6.59 1.34
CA PHE A 91 11.72 -6.68 2.66
C PHE A 91 12.10 -8.12 2.97
N ASN A 92 11.19 -9.07 2.73
CA ASN A 92 11.47 -10.49 2.89
C ASN A 92 12.61 -10.95 1.97
N PHE A 93 12.64 -10.49 0.72
CA PHE A 93 13.72 -10.82 -0.20
C PHE A 93 15.09 -10.34 0.30
N HIS A 94 15.19 -9.14 0.88
CA HIS A 94 16.47 -8.57 1.32
C HIS A 94 16.89 -8.99 2.73
N PHE A 95 15.93 -9.14 3.63
CA PHE A 95 16.19 -9.23 5.07
C PHE A 95 15.77 -10.57 5.69
N TYR A 96 15.37 -11.54 4.88
CA TYR A 96 15.18 -12.91 5.33
C TYR A 96 16.09 -13.88 4.55
N GLY A 97 16.27 -15.08 5.11
CA GLY A 97 17.09 -16.12 4.51
C GLY A 97 18.60 -15.81 4.59
N LYS A 98 19.32 -16.15 3.52
CA LYS A 98 20.80 -16.15 3.46
C LYS A 98 21.40 -14.89 2.82
N GLN A 99 20.61 -13.84 2.61
CA GLN A 99 21.15 -12.62 2.01
C GLN A 99 22.14 -11.94 2.94
N LYS A 100 23.19 -11.33 2.37
CA LYS A 100 24.18 -10.56 3.13
C LYS A 100 23.56 -9.40 3.90
N THR A 101 22.47 -8.82 3.39
CA THR A 101 21.72 -7.73 4.00
C THR A 101 20.91 -8.14 5.23
N ASN A 102 20.69 -9.44 5.46
CA ASN A 102 20.09 -9.96 6.69
C ASN A 102 21.15 -10.14 7.79
N ASP A 103 21.69 -9.03 8.29
CA ASP A 103 22.68 -9.04 9.37
C ASP A 103 22.07 -8.49 10.66
N ARG A 104 21.93 -9.34 11.68
CA ARG A 104 21.40 -8.96 13.00
C ARG A 104 22.29 -7.97 13.74
N ARG A 105 23.57 -7.88 13.39
CA ARG A 105 24.52 -6.92 13.97
C ARG A 105 24.36 -5.52 13.38
N LYS A 106 23.61 -5.38 12.28
CA LYS A 106 23.38 -4.12 11.58
C LYS A 106 21.88 -3.82 11.44
N PRO A 107 21.15 -3.66 12.55
CA PRO A 107 19.72 -3.36 12.54
C PRO A 107 19.40 -2.05 11.77
N GLU A 108 20.36 -1.15 11.64
CA GLU A 108 20.26 0.07 10.85
C GLU A 108 20.00 -0.19 9.36
N TRP A 109 20.42 -1.34 8.80
CA TRP A 109 20.17 -1.66 7.39
C TRP A 109 18.68 -1.85 7.08
N TYR A 110 17.93 -2.41 8.02
CA TYR A 110 16.49 -2.59 7.89
C TYR A 110 15.79 -1.23 7.87
N LEU A 111 16.16 -0.35 8.82
CA LEU A 111 15.58 0.99 8.95
C LEU A 111 15.96 1.89 7.78
N ASN A 112 17.22 1.91 7.36
CA ASN A 112 17.66 2.70 6.21
C ASN A 112 16.91 2.30 4.94
N GLN A 113 16.65 1.00 4.76
CA GLN A 113 15.89 0.54 3.60
C GLN A 113 14.43 0.98 3.63
N ILE A 114 13.79 0.92 4.80
CA ILE A 114 12.42 1.42 4.98
C ILE A 114 12.37 2.94 4.74
N VAL A 115 13.32 3.70 5.30
CA VAL A 115 13.41 5.15 5.10
C VAL A 115 13.62 5.50 3.63
N SER A 116 14.53 4.80 2.94
CA SER A 116 14.71 4.97 1.49
C SER A 116 13.39 4.76 0.77
N TRP A 117 12.68 3.66 1.03
CA TRP A 117 11.39 3.40 0.39
C TRP A 117 10.34 4.45 0.69
N ILE A 118 10.29 4.99 1.90
CA ILE A 118 9.36 6.09 2.23
C ILE A 118 9.69 7.32 1.37
N LEU A 119 10.95 7.75 1.35
CA LEU A 119 11.38 8.92 0.59
C LEU A 119 11.18 8.74 -0.92
N ASP A 120 11.50 7.55 -1.43
CA ASP A 120 11.38 7.17 -2.84
C ASP A 120 9.92 7.18 -3.35
N HIS A 121 8.94 7.05 -2.45
CA HIS A 121 7.52 6.96 -2.80
C HIS A 121 6.70 8.15 -2.33
N ASP A 122 7.30 9.09 -1.59
CA ASP A 122 6.61 10.24 -1.01
C ASP A 122 5.79 10.98 -2.07
N TYR A 123 6.45 11.44 -3.15
CA TYR A 123 5.80 12.13 -4.26
C TYR A 123 4.61 11.36 -4.87
N PHE A 124 4.78 10.06 -5.12
CA PHE A 124 3.71 9.25 -5.68
C PHE A 124 2.52 9.15 -4.71
N LEU A 125 2.79 8.94 -3.43
CA LEU A 125 1.74 8.81 -2.42
C LEU A 125 1.02 10.14 -2.19
N THR A 126 1.75 11.26 -2.11
CA THR A 126 1.20 12.59 -1.78
C THR A 126 0.56 13.28 -2.97
N GLU A 127 1.21 13.28 -4.14
CA GLU A 127 0.77 14.07 -5.30
C GLU A 127 -0.14 13.30 -6.25
N GLN A 128 -0.06 11.96 -6.26
CA GLN A 128 -0.80 11.13 -7.22
C GLN A 128 -1.92 10.33 -6.53
N LEU A 129 -1.57 9.59 -5.48
CA LEU A 129 -2.51 8.68 -4.83
C LEU A 129 -3.45 9.40 -3.84
N GLN A 130 -2.93 10.28 -2.99
CA GLN A 130 -3.72 10.97 -1.96
C GLN A 130 -4.88 11.80 -2.54
N PRO A 131 -4.72 12.54 -3.66
CA PRO A 131 -5.84 13.26 -4.27
C PRO A 131 -6.99 12.34 -4.68
N LEU A 132 -6.68 11.16 -5.24
CA LEU A 132 -7.71 10.17 -5.60
C LEU A 132 -8.46 9.64 -4.39
N ILE A 133 -7.75 9.40 -3.27
CA ILE A 133 -8.37 8.94 -2.03
C ILE A 133 -9.27 10.04 -1.44
N ASN A 134 -8.81 11.28 -1.46
CA ASN A 134 -9.54 12.43 -0.92
C ASN A 134 -10.89 12.67 -1.62
N GLU A 135 -11.01 12.31 -2.90
CA GLU A 135 -12.28 12.37 -3.64
C GLU A 135 -13.37 11.43 -3.09
N PHE A 136 -12.99 10.39 -2.33
CA PHE A 136 -13.92 9.39 -1.79
C PHE A 136 -14.08 9.43 -0.28
N SER A 137 -13.24 10.20 0.42
CA SER A 137 -13.41 10.47 1.84
C SER A 137 -14.33 11.68 2.01
N ASP A 138 -15.64 11.43 2.19
CA ASP A 138 -16.50 12.43 2.79
C ASP A 138 -16.03 12.66 4.25
N VAL A 139 -15.51 13.87 4.53
CA VAL A 139 -15.30 14.49 5.85
C VAL A 139 -13.91 14.40 6.52
N SER A 140 -13.34 15.62 6.60
CA SER A 140 -12.43 16.26 7.57
C SER A 140 -10.92 15.98 7.56
N PRO A 141 -10.09 17.06 7.63
CA PRO A 141 -8.65 16.96 7.84
C PRO A 141 -8.39 16.34 9.21
N ILE A 142 -7.37 15.47 9.24
CA ILE A 142 -6.80 14.86 10.45
C ILE A 142 -6.35 15.96 11.42
#